data_AF-A0A166SCH3-F1
#
_entry.id   AF-A0A166SCH3-F1
#
_cell.length_a   1.000
_cell.length_b   1.000
_cell.length_c   1.000
_cell.angle_alpha   90.00
_cell.angle_beta   90.00
_cell.angle_gamma   90.00
#
_symmetry.space_group_name_H-M   'P 1'
#
loop_
_entity.id
_entity.type
_entity.pdbx_description
1 polymer ?
#
loop_
_entity_poly.entity_id
_entity_poly.type
_entity_poly.pdbx_seq_one_letter_code
_entity_poly.pdbx_strand_id
1 'polypeptide(L)'
;KLFSSQEIVKKNLLKYEQCHPSAAAAGSLGQLIPLAKWDGLLILEGESYEKIMEIFTSAEYLSTVVPDEKQFLDREATQFLALDI
;
A
#
# COMPACT_ATOMS: atom_id res chain seq x y z
N LYS A 1 -0.17 -6.48 -11.30
CA LYS A 1 -1.22 -6.06 -10.35
C LYS A 1 -1.84 -7.31 -9.72
N LEU A 2 -1.12 -7.97 -8.81
CA LEU A 2 -1.56 -9.22 -8.18
C LEU A 2 -2.43 -8.96 -6.94
N PHE A 3 -2.06 -8.00 -6.11
CA PHE A 3 -2.84 -7.63 -4.92
C PHE A 3 -4.26 -7.15 -5.28
N SER A 4 -4.38 -6.13 -6.13
CA SER A 4 -5.68 -5.55 -6.47
C SER A 4 -6.57 -6.45 -7.33
N SER A 5 -6.08 -7.58 -7.83
CA SER A 5 -6.88 -8.56 -8.56
C SER A 5 -7.55 -9.61 -7.67
N GLN A 6 -7.13 -9.76 -6.41
CA GLN A 6 -7.68 -10.75 -5.48
C GLN A 6 -9.16 -10.47 -5.16
N GLU A 7 -9.97 -11.51 -4.98
CA GLU A 7 -11.41 -11.34 -4.73
C GLU A 7 -11.65 -10.73 -3.34
N ILE A 8 -10.89 -11.14 -2.33
CA ILE A 8 -10.97 -10.54 -0.99
C ILE A 8 -10.67 -9.03 -1.00
N VAL A 9 -9.76 -8.59 -1.86
CA VAL A 9 -9.38 -7.17 -1.99
C VAL A 9 -10.51 -6.37 -2.61
N LYS A 10 -11.07 -6.85 -3.73
CA LYS A 10 -12.22 -6.20 -4.40
C LYS A 10 -13.46 -6.14 -3.51
N LYS A 11 -13.65 -7.15 -2.68
CA LYS A 11 -14.79 -7.24 -1.76
C LYS A 11 -14.71 -6.23 -0.62
N ASN A 12 -13.52 -6.03 -0.05
CA ASN A 12 -13.37 -5.30 1.20
C ASN A 12 -12.82 -3.87 1.05
N LEU A 13 -12.25 -3.51 -0.11
CA LEU A 13 -11.79 -2.15 -0.37
C LEU A 13 -12.81 -1.35 -1.17
N LEU A 14 -13.07 -0.14 -0.68
CA LEU A 14 -13.75 0.92 -1.42
C LEU A 14 -12.78 1.63 -2.38
N LYS A 15 -11.50 1.72 -1.99
CA LYS A 15 -10.45 2.39 -2.78
C LYS A 15 -9.10 1.69 -2.64
N TYR A 16 -8.39 1.63 -3.76
CA TYR A 16 -7.01 1.19 -3.86
C TYR A 16 -6.24 2.17 -4.76
N GLU A 17 -5.25 2.87 -4.19
CA GLU A 17 -4.34 3.74 -4.93
C GLU A 17 -2.89 3.46 -4.55
N GLN A 18 -2.05 3.28 -5.55
CA GLN A 18 -0.61 3.08 -5.38
C GLN A 18 0.13 4.23 -6.06
N CYS A 19 1.02 4.88 -5.31
CA CYS A 19 1.77 6.05 -5.75
C CYS A 19 3.28 5.83 -5.51
N HIS A 20 4.11 6.48 -6.32
CA HIS A 20 5.56 6.56 -6.13
C HIS A 20 5.97 8.02 -5.98
N PRO A 21 7.01 8.33 -5.18
CA PRO A 21 7.58 9.67 -5.13
C PRO A 21 7.99 10.15 -6.53
N SER A 22 7.70 11.41 -6.84
CA SER A 22 8.04 11.98 -8.14
C SER A 22 9.50 12.42 -8.18
N ALA A 23 10.30 11.79 -9.04
CA ALA A 23 11.67 12.21 -9.32
C ALA A 23 11.75 13.65 -9.86
N ALA A 24 10.75 14.06 -10.64
CA ALA A 24 10.67 15.43 -11.16
C ALA A 24 10.40 16.45 -10.05
N ALA A 25 9.54 16.10 -9.09
CA ALA A 25 9.30 16.94 -7.91
C ALA A 25 10.54 17.02 -7.01
N ALA A 26 11.39 15.99 -6.99
CA ALA A 26 12.59 15.99 -6.16
C ALA A 26 13.57 17.11 -6.54
N GLY A 27 13.72 17.40 -7.83
CA GLY A 27 14.62 18.46 -8.32
C GLY A 27 14.14 19.88 -8.00
N SER A 28 12.83 20.10 -7.86
CA SER A 28 12.26 21.43 -7.61
C SER A 28 11.85 21.63 -6.15
N LEU A 29 11.01 20.73 -5.61
CA LEU A 29 10.47 20.83 -4.25
C LEU A 29 11.45 20.37 -3.18
N GLY A 30 12.39 19.47 -3.52
CA GLY A 30 13.34 18.91 -2.55
C GLY A 30 14.31 19.92 -1.95
N GLN A 31 14.46 21.09 -2.57
CA GLN A 31 15.26 22.20 -2.01
C GLN A 31 14.49 23.00 -0.95
N LEU A 32 13.16 22.92 -0.95
CA LEU A 32 12.27 23.75 -0.14
C LEU A 32 11.66 22.98 1.02
N ILE A 33 11.36 21.69 0.83
CA ILE A 33 10.73 20.83 1.83
C ILE A 33 11.40 19.46 1.88
N PRO A 34 11.43 18.81 3.06
CA PRO A 34 11.85 17.42 3.16
C PRO A 34 10.96 16.52 2.30
N LEU A 35 11.57 15.62 1.54
CA LEU A 35 10.86 14.64 0.75
C LEU A 35 10.76 13.31 1.49
N ALA A 36 9.75 12.53 1.11
CA ALA A 36 9.58 11.16 1.56
C ALA A 36 10.83 10.32 1.27
N LYS A 37 11.20 9.47 2.24
CA LYS A 37 12.33 8.53 2.12
C LYS A 37 11.91 7.11 1.75
N TRP A 38 10.63 6.91 1.45
CA TRP A 38 10.04 5.65 1.04
C TRP A 38 9.85 5.63 -0.47
N ASP A 39 9.99 4.47 -1.09
CA ASP A 39 9.89 4.31 -2.55
C ASP A 39 8.44 4.27 -3.07
N GLY A 40 7.46 4.18 -2.18
CA GLY A 40 6.06 4.10 -2.55
C GLY A 40 5.10 4.38 -1.41
N LEU A 41 3.86 4.62 -1.77
CA LEU A 41 2.73 4.77 -0.86
C LEU A 41 1.56 3.94 -1.41
N LEU A 42 0.86 3.26 -0.49
CA LEU A 42 -0.40 2.61 -0.77
C LEU A 42 -1.50 3.23 0.08
N ILE A 43 -2.58 3.63 -0.56
CA ILE A 43 -3.80 4.14 0.09
C ILE A 43 -4.88 3.08 -0.06
N LEU A 44 -5.40 2.67 1.10
CA LEU A 44 -6.47 1.70 1.22
C LEU A 44 -7.63 2.36 1.94
N GLU A 45 -8.82 2.27 1.37
CA GLU A 45 -10.05 2.75 1.98
C GLU A 45 -11.04 1.59 2.02
N GLY A 46 -11.70 1.40 3.15
CA GLY A 46 -12.65 0.32 3.39
C GLY A 46 -13.74 0.80 4.35
N GLU A 47 -14.83 0.04 4.47
CA GLU A 47 -15.94 0.40 5.36
C GLU A 47 -15.51 0.44 6.85
N SER A 48 -14.45 -0.28 7.20
CA SER A 48 -13.82 -0.25 8.52
C SER A 48 -12.38 -0.77 8.45
N TYR A 49 -11.59 -0.53 9.50
CA TYR A 49 -10.24 -1.10 9.61
C TYR A 49 -10.27 -2.63 9.62
N GLU A 50 -11.27 -3.25 10.23
CA GLU A 50 -11.42 -4.71 10.24
C GLU A 50 -11.57 -5.28 8.83
N LYS A 51 -12.33 -4.61 7.96
CA LYS A 51 -12.50 -5.03 6.55
C LYS A 51 -11.17 -4.98 5.79
N ILE A 52 -10.36 -3.96 6.03
CA ILE A 52 -9.01 -3.87 5.48
C ILE A 52 -8.13 -5.00 6.04
N MET A 53 -8.18 -5.27 7.34
CA MET A 53 -7.36 -6.31 7.98
C MET A 53 -7.75 -7.75 7.62
N GLU A 54 -9.01 -8.00 7.27
CA GLU A 54 -9.47 -9.29 6.71
C GLU A 54 -8.67 -9.68 5.44
N ILE A 55 -8.22 -8.70 4.65
CA ILE A 55 -7.41 -8.95 3.45
C ILE A 55 -6.07 -9.57 3.86
N PHE A 56 -5.35 -8.91 4.78
CA PHE A 56 -4.00 -9.30 5.20
C PHE A 56 -3.94 -10.62 5.99
N THR A 57 -5.08 -11.10 6.46
CA THR A 57 -5.21 -12.38 7.18
C THR A 57 -5.84 -13.49 6.32
N SER A 58 -6.31 -13.16 5.12
CA SER A 58 -6.94 -14.13 4.22
C SER A 58 -5.95 -15.15 3.66
N ALA A 59 -6.40 -16.40 3.50
CA ALA A 59 -5.59 -17.45 2.89
C ALA A 59 -5.20 -17.12 1.44
N GLU A 60 -6.09 -16.44 0.70
CA GLU A 60 -5.85 -15.97 -0.67
C GLU A 60 -4.65 -15.01 -0.72
N TYR A 61 -4.65 -13.96 0.11
CA TYR A 61 -3.53 -13.00 0.21
C TYR A 61 -2.24 -13.68 0.66
N LEU A 62 -2.31 -14.50 1.72
CA LEU A 62 -1.15 -15.17 2.31
C LEU A 62 -0.46 -16.14 1.34
N SER A 63 -1.22 -16.82 0.47
CA SER A 63 -0.68 -17.82 -0.46
C SER A 63 -0.26 -17.26 -1.81
N THR A 64 -0.85 -16.15 -2.26
CA THR A 64 -0.58 -15.59 -3.60
C THR A 64 0.24 -14.32 -3.55
N VAL A 65 -0.16 -13.35 -2.72
CA VAL A 65 0.44 -12.01 -2.72
C VAL A 65 1.71 -11.98 -1.87
N VAL A 66 1.73 -12.63 -0.71
CA VAL A 66 2.93 -12.60 0.17
C VAL A 66 4.20 -13.13 -0.51
N PRO A 67 4.18 -14.22 -1.29
CA PRO A 67 5.35 -14.65 -2.05
C PRO A 67 5.84 -13.63 -3.08
N ASP A 68 4.93 -12.93 -3.76
CA ASP A 68 5.23 -11.88 -4.74
C ASP A 68 5.82 -10.64 -4.05
N GLU A 69 5.19 -10.18 -2.98
CA GLU A 69 5.64 -9.02 -2.18
C GLU A 69 7.07 -9.17 -1.67
N LYS A 70 7.50 -10.38 -1.28
CA LYS A 70 8.88 -10.62 -0.82
C LYS A 70 9.94 -10.28 -1.85
N GLN A 71 9.58 -10.12 -3.12
CA GLN A 71 10.52 -9.76 -4.19
C GLN A 71 10.77 -8.25 -4.29
N PHE A 72 9.89 -7.41 -3.75
CA PHE A 72 9.95 -5.95 -3.95
C PHE A 72 9.62 -5.10 -2.73
N LEU A 73 8.94 -5.65 -1.72
CA LEU A 73 8.53 -4.92 -0.52
C LEU A 73 9.47 -5.24 0.65
N ASP A 74 10.19 -4.23 1.13
CA ASP A 74 10.89 -4.31 2.41
C ASP A 74 9.89 -4.12 3.56
N ARG A 75 9.47 -5.25 4.15
CA ARG A 75 8.51 -5.25 5.26
C ARG A 75 9.06 -4.62 6.53
N GLU A 76 10.38 -4.64 6.75
CA GLU A 76 10.97 -4.02 7.94
C GLU A 76 10.98 -2.49 7.82
N ALA A 77 11.09 -1.98 6.60
CA ALA A 77 11.01 -0.54 6.29
C ALA A 77 9.58 -0.04 5.99
N THR A 78 8.57 -0.91 5.99
CA THR A 78 7.17 -0.58 5.70
C THR A 78 6.39 -0.29 6.97
N GLN A 79 5.55 0.76 6.94
CA GLN A 79 4.72 1.16 8.08
C GLN A 79 3.26 1.33 7.65
N PHE A 80 2.34 0.98 8.56
CA PHE A 80 0.93 1.31 8.43
C PHE A 80 0.64 2.60 9.18
N LEU A 81 -0.03 3.54 8.49
CA LEU A 81 -0.56 4.76 9.08
C LEU A 81 -2.09 4.67 9.01
N ALA A 82 -2.75 4.51 10.16
CA ALA A 82 -4.20 4.60 10.25
C ALA A 82 -4.62 6.07 10.17
N LEU A 83 -5.61 6.36 9.32
CA LEU A 83 -6.12 7.70 9.06
C LEU A 83 -7.65 7.68 9.14
N ASP A 84 -8.22 8.52 9.99
CA ASP A 84 -9.65 8.80 10.00
C ASP A 84 -9.89 10.01 9.08
N ILE A 85 -10.41 9.76 7.89
CA ILE A 85 -10.59 10.76 6.82
C ILE A 85 -12.09 10.99 6.57
#